data_AF-A0AAD0V9F2-F1
#
_entry.id   AF-A0AAD0V9F2-F1
#
_cell.length_a   1.000
_cell.length_b   1.000
_cell.length_c   1.000
_cell.angle_alpha   90.00
_cell.angle_beta   90.00
_cell.angle_gamma   90.00
#
_symmetry.space_group_name_H-M   'P 1'
#
loop_
_entity.id
_entity.type
_entity.pdbx_description
1 polymer ?
#
loop_
_entity_poly.entity_id
_entity_poly.type
_entity_poly.pdbx_seq_one_letter_code
_entity_poly.pdbx_strand_id
1 'polypeptide(L)'
;MKKITVDMDMDAEVAAIVDFVKQKWSPIPELEQLVTKVRDQALYNARAWFHEGKFSVKMIELSNQREKMVEALLDDPEEKSAASLYDNVVRALEQIRRPASMMRDAALTLDVDHENKGFDEFTIPLSKRLIKEIPGFSRSKPVGWAALSKNYPDHSDSAEYDYGSDRQIFQGVDPEGRTWHLVEKLALPNLMHDYKEQRRTPTYMLVSSIYSHFLGVIEYLNTQKMVSAIESALPLTEQGVVFNLKPEANTGNPHADILLAKITGLPSREQFERSVQNSRDFDALSDEEKTERKAANAVRIKAMMQKSFALDPEGEKRLIEQRRQETQEMKVLMRTYFPGVDPSSKSPKQGNELER
;
A
#
# COMPACT_ATOMS: atom_id res chain seq x y z
N MET A 1 -17.75 -11.17 7.62
CA MET A 1 -17.37 -9.80 7.20
C MET A 1 -17.33 -9.79 5.67
N LYS A 2 -17.88 -8.76 5.01
CA LYS A 2 -17.80 -8.62 3.54
C LYS A 2 -16.38 -8.15 3.16
N LYS A 3 -15.72 -8.83 2.23
CA LYS A 3 -14.42 -8.39 1.70
C LYS A 3 -14.67 -7.41 0.56
N ILE A 4 -13.83 -6.37 0.47
CA ILE A 4 -13.80 -5.48 -0.69
C ILE A 4 -13.47 -6.32 -1.92
N THR A 5 -14.18 -6.11 -3.02
CA THR A 5 -13.89 -6.76 -4.31
C THR A 5 -13.25 -5.78 -5.27
N VAL A 6 -12.49 -6.29 -6.24
CA VAL A 6 -11.75 -5.45 -7.21
C VAL A 6 -12.65 -4.70 -8.19
N ASP A 7 -13.90 -5.12 -8.29
CA ASP A 7 -14.98 -4.61 -9.14
C ASP A 7 -16.01 -3.75 -8.37
N MET A 8 -15.64 -3.27 -7.18
CA MET A 8 -16.48 -2.42 -6.34
C MET A 8 -17.04 -1.21 -7.10
N ASP A 9 -18.36 -1.03 -7.02
CA ASP A 9 -19.06 0.13 -7.57
C ASP A 9 -18.92 1.32 -6.61
N MET A 10 -18.13 2.31 -7.04
CA MET A 10 -17.85 3.52 -6.27
C MET A 10 -19.08 4.42 -6.10
N ASP A 11 -20.03 4.41 -7.04
CA ASP A 11 -21.24 5.22 -6.95
C ASP A 11 -22.24 4.56 -5.99
N ALA A 12 -22.33 3.22 -6.00
CA ALA A 12 -23.08 2.48 -5.00
C ALA A 12 -22.53 2.70 -3.58
N GLU A 13 -21.20 2.78 -3.43
CA GLU A 13 -20.60 3.07 -2.12
C GLU A 13 -20.88 4.51 -1.65
N VAL A 14 -20.84 5.49 -2.57
CA VAL A 14 -21.27 6.86 -2.26
C VAL A 14 -22.71 6.86 -1.78
N ALA A 15 -23.62 6.19 -2.47
CA ALA A 15 -25.03 6.09 -2.07
C ALA A 15 -25.19 5.47 -0.67
N ALA A 16 -24.45 4.40 -0.37
CA ALA A 16 -24.46 3.76 0.95
C ALA A 16 -23.98 4.70 2.07
N ILE A 17 -22.92 5.48 1.84
CA ILE A 17 -22.43 6.49 2.78
C ILE A 17 -23.47 7.60 2.97
N VAL A 18 -24.07 8.09 1.89
CA VAL A 18 -25.12 9.10 1.93
C VAL A 18 -26.30 8.62 2.78
N ASP A 19 -26.78 7.41 2.57
CA ASP A 19 -27.92 6.86 3.30
C ASP A 19 -27.60 6.62 4.77
N PHE A 20 -26.40 6.12 5.09
CA PHE A 20 -25.93 6.01 6.47
C PHE A 20 -25.91 7.37 7.18
N VAL A 21 -25.34 8.40 6.54
CA VAL A 21 -25.24 9.74 7.12
C VAL A 21 -26.62 10.36 7.32
N LYS A 22 -27.55 10.22 6.35
CA LYS A 22 -28.95 10.69 6.49
C LYS A 22 -29.66 10.12 7.71
N GLN A 23 -29.38 8.87 8.08
CA GLN A 23 -30.01 8.21 9.23
C GLN A 23 -29.42 8.69 10.56
N LYS A 24 -28.12 9.02 10.60
CA LYS A 24 -27.38 9.26 11.84
C LYS A 24 -27.11 10.75 12.11
N TRP A 25 -27.38 11.64 11.16
CA TRP A 25 -27.08 13.08 11.26
C TRP A 25 -28.32 13.94 11.02
N SER A 26 -28.33 15.14 11.61
CA SER A 26 -29.24 16.21 11.18
C SER A 26 -29.06 16.49 9.69
N PRO A 27 -30.10 16.95 8.96
CA PRO A 27 -30.00 17.21 7.53
C PRO A 27 -28.74 17.99 7.13
N ILE A 28 -28.03 17.48 6.12
CA ILE A 28 -26.87 18.11 5.50
C ILE A 28 -27.29 18.52 4.08
N PRO A 29 -27.28 19.81 3.75
CA PRO A 29 -27.51 20.26 2.37
C PRO A 29 -26.49 19.65 1.42
N GLU A 30 -26.93 19.24 0.23
CA GLU A 30 -26.04 18.71 -0.83
C GLU A 30 -25.15 17.54 -0.37
N LEU A 31 -25.64 16.69 0.54
CA LEU A 31 -24.86 15.60 1.14
C LEU A 31 -24.20 14.67 0.11
N GLU A 32 -24.90 14.33 -0.97
CA GLU A 32 -24.33 13.50 -2.04
C GLU A 32 -23.12 14.19 -2.70
N GLN A 33 -23.25 15.47 -3.04
CA GLN A 33 -22.14 16.26 -3.58
C GLN A 33 -20.98 16.36 -2.60
N LEU A 34 -21.26 16.49 -1.29
CA LEU A 34 -20.23 16.46 -0.25
C LEU A 34 -19.45 15.15 -0.30
N VAL A 35 -20.14 14.01 -0.26
CA VAL A 35 -19.51 12.68 -0.26
C VAL A 35 -18.69 12.47 -1.54
N THR A 36 -19.25 12.82 -2.70
CA THR A 36 -18.56 12.74 -4.00
C THR A 36 -17.29 13.59 -4.03
N LYS A 37 -17.34 14.86 -3.58
CA LYS A 37 -16.15 15.71 -3.52
C LYS A 37 -15.07 15.17 -2.58
N VAL A 38 -15.46 14.56 -1.46
CA VAL A 38 -14.51 13.92 -0.54
C VAL A 38 -13.88 12.67 -1.16
N ARG A 39 -14.70 11.82 -1.82
CA ARG A 39 -14.24 10.66 -2.59
C ARG A 39 -13.21 11.08 -3.63
N ASP A 40 -13.56 12.02 -4.51
CA ASP A 40 -12.70 12.39 -5.64
C ASP A 40 -11.37 12.96 -5.16
N GLN A 41 -11.36 13.74 -4.06
CA GLN A 41 -10.12 14.22 -3.46
C GLN A 41 -9.29 13.06 -2.85
N ALA A 42 -9.92 12.11 -2.18
CA ALA A 42 -9.22 10.94 -1.61
C ALA A 42 -8.60 10.07 -2.72
N LEU A 43 -9.37 9.78 -3.78
CA LEU A 43 -8.89 9.02 -4.94
C LEU A 43 -7.74 9.74 -5.64
N TYR A 44 -7.84 11.06 -5.82
CA TYR A 44 -6.76 11.86 -6.38
C TYR A 44 -5.49 11.77 -5.53
N ASN A 45 -5.59 12.00 -4.22
CA ASN A 45 -4.42 12.03 -3.33
C ASN A 45 -3.77 10.65 -3.18
N ALA A 46 -4.57 9.57 -3.19
CA ALA A 46 -4.10 8.20 -3.02
C ALA A 46 -4.00 7.41 -4.34
N ARG A 47 -4.06 8.09 -5.50
CA ARG A 47 -4.03 7.46 -6.84
C ARG A 47 -2.85 6.52 -7.06
N ALA A 48 -1.72 6.83 -6.45
CA ALA A 48 -0.48 6.08 -6.53
C ALA A 48 -0.25 5.15 -5.32
N TRP A 49 -1.10 5.23 -4.29
CA TRP A 49 -0.88 4.53 -3.02
C TRP A 49 -1.25 3.06 -3.13
N PHE A 50 -0.54 2.23 -2.38
CA PHE A 50 -0.84 0.80 -2.24
C PHE A 50 -0.31 0.30 -0.90
N HIS A 51 -0.88 -0.78 -0.41
CA HIS A 51 -0.50 -1.39 0.85
C HIS A 51 0.73 -2.31 0.69
N GLU A 52 1.93 -1.76 0.87
CA GLU A 52 3.22 -2.49 0.81
C GLU A 52 3.25 -3.78 1.65
N GLY A 53 2.75 -3.75 2.90
CA GLY A 53 2.77 -4.94 3.76
C GLY A 53 2.01 -6.13 3.17
N LYS A 54 0.75 -5.93 2.76
CA LYS A 54 -0.08 -6.92 2.07
C LYS A 54 0.55 -7.37 0.75
N PHE A 55 1.10 -6.43 -0.03
CA PHE A 55 1.84 -6.76 -1.24
C PHE A 55 3.03 -7.69 -0.95
N SER A 56 3.87 -7.33 0.02
CA SER A 56 5.06 -8.10 0.39
C SER A 56 4.72 -9.51 0.89
N VAL A 57 3.69 -9.63 1.74
CA VAL A 57 3.17 -10.93 2.19
C VAL A 57 2.77 -11.79 0.99
N LYS A 58 2.01 -11.23 0.05
CA LYS A 58 1.57 -11.95 -1.14
C LYS A 58 2.73 -12.37 -2.06
N MET A 59 3.74 -11.53 -2.24
CA MET A 59 4.95 -11.90 -3.00
C MET A 59 5.73 -13.04 -2.32
N ILE A 60 5.81 -13.05 -0.98
CA ILE A 60 6.41 -14.14 -0.21
C ILE A 60 5.60 -15.43 -0.39
N GLU A 61 4.27 -15.36 -0.30
CA GLU A 61 3.40 -16.52 -0.51
C GLU A 61 3.61 -17.14 -1.88
N LEU A 62 3.62 -16.33 -2.94
CA LEU A 62 3.87 -16.78 -4.31
C LEU A 62 5.27 -17.37 -4.48
N SER A 63 6.29 -16.73 -3.89
CA SER A 63 7.67 -17.23 -3.90
C SER A 63 7.77 -18.60 -3.24
N ASN A 64 7.18 -18.77 -2.06
CA ASN A 64 7.19 -20.02 -1.31
C ASN A 64 6.40 -21.13 -2.03
N GLN A 65 5.29 -20.77 -2.69
CA GLN A 65 4.51 -21.72 -3.52
C GLN A 65 5.34 -22.20 -4.71
N ARG A 66 6.02 -21.28 -5.39
CA ARG A 66 6.90 -21.56 -6.52
C ARG A 66 8.07 -22.46 -6.11
N GLU A 67 8.76 -22.11 -5.03
CA GLU A 67 9.86 -22.90 -4.45
C GLU A 67 9.44 -24.34 -4.19
N LYS A 68 8.36 -24.54 -3.43
CA LYS A 68 7.84 -25.89 -3.13
C LYS A 68 7.47 -26.68 -4.38
N MET A 69 6.88 -26.03 -5.38
CA MET A 69 6.51 -26.68 -6.63
C MET A 69 7.76 -27.15 -7.40
N VAL A 70 8.76 -26.28 -7.54
CA VAL A 70 9.98 -26.61 -8.29
C VAL A 70 10.77 -27.71 -7.57
N GLU A 71 10.92 -27.62 -6.24
CA GLU A 71 11.60 -28.65 -5.44
C GLU A 71 10.93 -30.02 -5.55
N ALA A 72 9.59 -30.06 -5.59
CA ALA A 72 8.84 -31.30 -5.69
C ALA A 72 8.98 -32.00 -7.06
N LEU A 73 9.39 -31.28 -8.11
CA LEU A 73 9.54 -31.80 -9.46
C LEU A 73 10.93 -32.37 -9.76
N LEU A 74 11.89 -32.08 -8.89
CA LEU A 74 13.26 -32.59 -9.03
C LEU A 74 13.37 -33.91 -8.28
N ASP A 75 14.28 -34.78 -8.69
CA ASP A 75 14.58 -36.02 -7.97
C ASP A 75 15.93 -35.92 -7.23
N ASP A 76 16.90 -35.28 -7.88
CA ASP A 76 18.26 -35.09 -7.41
C ASP A 76 18.31 -34.15 -6.19
N PRO A 77 18.87 -34.58 -5.03
CA PRO A 77 18.94 -33.77 -3.81
C PRO A 77 19.73 -32.47 -3.97
N GLU A 78 20.82 -32.49 -4.72
CA GLU A 78 21.68 -31.33 -4.94
C GLU A 78 20.96 -30.30 -5.82
N GLU A 79 20.27 -30.74 -6.88
CA GLU A 79 19.42 -29.89 -7.71
C GLU A 79 18.28 -29.27 -6.89
N LYS A 80 17.59 -30.05 -6.05
CA LYS A 80 16.55 -29.54 -5.13
C LYS A 80 17.06 -28.41 -4.25
N SER A 81 18.22 -28.63 -3.61
CA SER A 81 18.81 -27.66 -2.70
C SER A 81 19.20 -26.34 -3.37
N ALA A 82 19.49 -26.38 -4.67
CA ALA A 82 19.86 -25.21 -5.45
C ALA A 82 18.65 -24.55 -6.13
N ALA A 83 17.59 -25.29 -6.42
CA ALA A 83 16.52 -24.88 -7.33
C ALA A 83 15.91 -23.51 -6.98
N SER A 84 15.56 -23.26 -5.72
CA SER A 84 14.92 -22.00 -5.32
C SER A 84 15.84 -20.77 -5.42
N LEU A 85 17.16 -20.97 -5.31
CA LEU A 85 18.15 -19.91 -5.47
C LEU A 85 18.37 -19.50 -6.93
N TYR A 86 18.06 -20.38 -7.87
CA TYR A 86 18.31 -20.18 -9.30
C TYR A 86 17.04 -20.11 -10.15
N ASP A 87 15.85 -20.39 -9.58
CA ASP A 87 14.58 -20.18 -10.27
C ASP A 87 14.28 -18.70 -10.43
N ASN A 88 14.27 -18.22 -11.67
CA ASN A 88 14.15 -16.80 -11.95
C ASN A 88 12.79 -16.21 -11.57
N VAL A 89 11.74 -17.02 -11.42
CA VAL A 89 10.44 -16.56 -10.93
C VAL A 89 10.52 -16.26 -9.43
N VAL A 90 11.10 -17.16 -8.62
CA VAL A 90 11.40 -16.92 -7.20
C VAL A 90 12.23 -15.65 -7.06
N ARG A 91 13.34 -15.56 -7.80
CA ARG A 91 14.25 -14.40 -7.72
C ARG A 91 13.59 -13.10 -8.13
N ALA A 92 12.74 -13.10 -9.15
CA ALA A 92 11.95 -11.93 -9.54
C ALA A 92 11.03 -11.45 -8.41
N LEU A 93 10.24 -12.36 -7.81
CA LEU A 93 9.33 -12.05 -6.71
C LEU A 93 10.07 -11.50 -5.49
N GLU A 94 11.28 -11.99 -5.22
CA GLU A 94 12.11 -11.44 -4.14
C GLU A 94 12.63 -10.03 -4.46
N GLN A 95 13.11 -9.82 -5.69
CA GLN A 95 13.72 -8.56 -6.12
C GLN A 95 12.75 -7.38 -6.12
N ILE A 96 11.47 -7.60 -6.47
CA ILE A 96 10.48 -6.52 -6.56
C ILE A 96 10.03 -5.96 -5.20
N ARG A 97 10.28 -6.66 -4.08
CA ARG A 97 9.84 -6.21 -2.74
C ARG A 97 10.51 -4.92 -2.29
N ARG A 98 11.83 -4.79 -2.48
CA ARG A 98 12.58 -3.60 -2.06
C ARG A 98 12.16 -2.36 -2.87
N PRO A 99 12.13 -2.40 -4.22
CA PRO A 99 11.61 -1.30 -5.02
C PRO A 99 10.16 -0.94 -4.68
N ALA A 100 9.32 -1.89 -4.28
CA ALA A 100 7.95 -1.59 -3.85
C ALA A 100 7.91 -0.70 -2.59
N SER A 101 8.77 -0.96 -1.60
CA SER A 101 8.88 -0.10 -0.42
C SER A 101 9.19 1.36 -0.82
N MET A 102 10.13 1.55 -1.74
CA MET A 102 10.52 2.87 -2.24
C MET A 102 9.42 3.53 -3.08
N MET A 103 8.72 2.73 -3.89
CA MET A 103 7.58 3.17 -4.68
C MET A 103 6.43 3.66 -3.78
N ARG A 104 6.20 2.99 -2.64
CA ARG A 104 5.22 3.43 -1.65
C ARG A 104 5.61 4.78 -1.05
N ASP A 105 6.86 4.97 -0.64
CA ASP A 105 7.32 6.25 -0.07
C ASP A 105 7.22 7.40 -1.09
N ALA A 106 7.59 7.11 -2.35
CA ALA A 106 7.42 8.04 -3.46
C ALA A 106 5.94 8.38 -3.72
N ALA A 107 5.06 7.38 -3.65
CA ALA A 107 3.62 7.55 -3.85
C ALA A 107 2.97 8.39 -2.75
N LEU A 108 3.35 8.17 -1.49
CA LEU A 108 2.89 8.99 -0.37
C LEU A 108 3.25 10.45 -0.60
N THR A 109 4.51 10.71 -0.99
CA THR A 109 5.04 12.08 -1.16
C THR A 109 4.78 12.70 -2.53
N LEU A 110 3.94 12.09 -3.38
CA LEU A 110 3.87 12.43 -4.79
C LEU A 110 3.59 13.92 -5.05
N ASP A 111 2.62 14.49 -4.31
CA ASP A 111 2.18 15.88 -4.44
C ASP A 111 2.53 16.76 -3.22
N VAL A 112 3.04 16.18 -2.14
CA VAL A 112 3.36 16.88 -0.89
C VAL A 112 4.71 16.41 -0.36
N ASP A 113 5.60 17.34 0.03
CA ASP A 113 6.84 16.99 0.72
C ASP A 113 6.51 16.56 2.17
N HIS A 114 6.38 15.25 2.39
CA HIS A 114 5.99 14.63 3.66
C HIS A 114 7.12 14.50 4.69
N GLU A 115 8.17 15.30 4.65
CA GLU A 115 9.26 15.15 5.63
C GLU A 115 8.78 15.28 7.10
N ASN A 116 7.56 15.78 7.39
CA ASN A 116 6.97 15.79 8.75
C ASN A 116 5.42 15.84 8.83
N LYS A 117 4.67 15.41 7.81
CA LYS A 117 3.30 15.91 7.59
C LYS A 117 2.24 14.82 7.42
N GLY A 118 1.30 14.74 8.37
CA GLY A 118 0.31 13.66 8.50
C GLY A 118 -1.02 13.88 7.79
N PHE A 119 -1.94 12.92 7.97
CA PHE A 119 -3.29 12.85 7.40
C PHE A 119 -4.11 14.15 7.45
N ASP A 120 -3.93 14.93 8.52
CA ASP A 120 -4.64 16.19 8.77
C ASP A 120 -4.34 17.29 7.72
N GLU A 121 -3.21 17.22 7.01
CA GLU A 121 -2.89 18.18 5.95
C GLU A 121 -3.83 18.09 4.75
N PHE A 122 -4.40 16.92 4.47
CA PHE A 122 -5.39 16.76 3.41
C PHE A 122 -6.80 17.12 3.90
N THR A 123 -7.16 16.63 5.09
CA THR A 123 -8.53 16.68 5.58
C THR A 123 -8.92 18.04 6.16
N ILE A 124 -8.00 18.77 6.80
CA ILE A 124 -8.29 20.11 7.36
C ILE A 124 -8.61 21.12 6.24
N PRO A 125 -7.77 21.29 5.19
CA PRO A 125 -8.09 22.21 4.09
C PRO A 125 -9.36 21.79 3.35
N LEU A 126 -9.55 20.49 3.09
CA LEU A 126 -10.75 19.94 2.46
C LEU A 126 -12.01 20.28 3.27
N SER A 127 -11.98 20.05 4.59
CA SER A 127 -13.10 20.38 5.48
C SER A 127 -13.44 21.86 5.47
N LYS A 128 -12.41 22.73 5.57
CA LYS A 128 -12.58 24.19 5.50
C LYS A 128 -13.17 24.64 4.17
N ARG A 129 -12.77 24.01 3.06
CA ARG A 129 -13.31 24.28 1.73
C ARG A 129 -14.78 23.89 1.65
N LEU A 130 -15.13 22.66 2.02
CA LEU A 130 -16.51 22.16 1.96
C LEU A 130 -17.46 22.94 2.86
N ILE A 131 -17.00 23.40 4.04
CA ILE A 131 -17.79 24.28 4.92
C ILE A 131 -18.15 25.61 4.24
N LYS A 132 -17.28 26.14 3.38
CA LYS A 132 -17.54 27.39 2.63
C LYS A 132 -18.43 27.15 1.42
N GLU A 133 -18.24 26.02 0.74
CA GLU A 133 -18.96 25.69 -0.48
C GLU A 133 -20.39 25.22 -0.24
N ILE A 134 -20.66 24.53 0.88
CA ILE A 134 -21.96 23.92 1.17
C ILE A 134 -22.63 24.69 2.32
N PRO A 135 -23.62 25.56 2.03
CA PRO A 135 -24.29 26.37 3.05
C PRO A 135 -24.93 25.49 4.12
N GLY A 136 -24.71 25.84 5.39
CA GLY A 136 -25.31 25.13 6.53
C GLY A 136 -24.57 23.86 6.97
N PHE A 137 -23.61 23.35 6.20
CA PHE A 137 -22.86 22.14 6.56
C PHE A 137 -22.18 22.27 7.94
N SER A 138 -21.61 23.44 8.26
CA SER A 138 -20.96 23.71 9.57
C SER A 138 -21.88 23.53 10.79
N ARG A 139 -23.20 23.59 10.59
CA ARG A 139 -24.22 23.46 11.64
C ARG A 139 -24.70 22.04 11.83
N SER A 140 -24.45 21.14 10.87
CA SER A 140 -24.89 19.76 10.94
C SER A 140 -24.18 19.00 12.06
N LYS A 141 -24.94 18.17 12.78
CA LYS A 141 -24.47 17.36 13.92
C LYS A 141 -25.06 15.96 13.85
N PRO A 142 -24.41 14.97 14.49
CA PRO A 142 -25.02 13.67 14.72
C PRO A 142 -26.32 13.78 15.50
N VAL A 143 -27.28 12.89 15.24
CA VAL A 143 -28.48 12.73 16.07
C VAL A 143 -28.05 12.41 17.50
N GLY A 144 -28.68 13.04 18.49
CA GLY A 144 -28.32 12.87 19.92
C GLY A 144 -27.15 13.73 20.41
N TRP A 145 -26.49 14.50 19.54
CA TRP A 145 -25.35 15.35 19.91
C TRP A 145 -25.62 16.29 21.09
N ALA A 146 -26.75 17.01 21.06
CA ALA A 146 -27.10 17.95 22.12
C ALA A 146 -27.35 17.26 23.47
N ALA A 147 -27.97 16.09 23.46
CA ALA A 147 -28.26 15.32 24.66
C ALA A 147 -26.97 14.77 25.28
N LEU A 148 -26.10 14.15 24.47
CA LEU A 148 -24.83 13.61 24.95
C LEU A 148 -23.89 14.71 25.44
N SER A 149 -23.82 15.86 24.75
CA SER A 149 -22.92 16.96 25.13
C SER A 149 -23.22 17.52 26.52
N LYS A 150 -24.48 17.45 26.96
CA LYS A 150 -24.93 17.93 28.27
C LYS A 150 -24.51 16.99 29.42
N ASN A 151 -24.47 15.68 29.15
CA ASN A 151 -24.26 14.64 30.15
C ASN A 151 -23.13 13.69 29.74
N TYR A 152 -22.04 14.21 29.15
CA TYR A 152 -20.94 13.38 28.69
C TYR A 152 -20.19 12.79 29.90
N PRO A 153 -20.27 11.47 30.16
CA PRO A 153 -19.42 10.84 31.16
C PRO A 153 -17.99 10.78 30.62
N ASP A 154 -16.99 10.75 31.50
CA ASP A 154 -15.61 10.47 31.07
C ASP A 154 -15.60 9.15 30.28
N HIS A 155 -14.83 9.13 29.18
CA HIS A 155 -14.92 8.09 28.14
C HIS A 155 -14.75 6.65 28.67
N SER A 156 -14.08 6.48 29.81
CA SER A 156 -13.86 5.20 30.50
C SER A 156 -15.15 4.50 30.93
N ASP A 157 -16.25 5.24 31.08
CA ASP A 157 -17.50 4.74 31.70
C ASP A 157 -18.64 4.58 30.68
N SER A 158 -18.36 4.79 29.39
CA SER A 158 -19.36 4.65 28.32
C SER A 158 -19.48 3.20 27.83
N ALA A 159 -20.72 2.72 27.67
CA ALA A 159 -20.99 1.40 27.12
C ALA A 159 -20.45 1.30 25.68
N GLU A 160 -19.76 0.21 25.36
CA GLU A 160 -19.26 -0.06 24.01
C GLU A 160 -20.43 -0.05 23.00
N TYR A 161 -20.31 0.77 21.96
CA TYR A 161 -21.30 0.82 20.88
C TYR A 161 -21.19 -0.46 20.03
N ASP A 162 -22.29 -1.19 19.84
CA ASP A 162 -22.31 -2.35 18.94
C ASP A 162 -22.31 -1.90 17.47
N TYR A 163 -21.15 -2.03 16.82
CA TYR A 163 -20.93 -1.66 15.42
C TYR A 163 -21.43 -2.71 14.41
N GLY A 164 -21.88 -3.88 14.87
CA GLY A 164 -22.05 -5.08 14.03
C GLY A 164 -23.06 -4.95 12.89
N SER A 165 -24.19 -4.29 13.13
CA SER A 165 -25.26 -4.10 12.13
C SER A 165 -24.92 -3.02 11.11
N ASP A 166 -24.41 -1.87 11.57
CA ASP A 166 -24.04 -0.73 10.71
C ASP A 166 -22.86 -1.08 9.77
N ARG A 167 -21.94 -1.96 10.19
CA ARG A 167 -20.83 -2.44 9.34
C ARG A 167 -21.29 -3.20 8.10
N GLN A 168 -22.46 -3.83 8.09
CA GLN A 168 -22.90 -4.66 6.95
C GLN A 168 -23.42 -3.87 5.75
N ILE A 169 -23.63 -2.56 5.95
CA ILE A 169 -24.22 -1.63 4.97
C ILE A 169 -23.22 -1.28 3.86
N PHE A 170 -21.92 -1.20 4.18
CA PHE A 170 -20.90 -0.78 3.21
C PHE A 170 -20.33 -1.97 2.43
N GLN A 171 -19.79 -1.70 1.24
CA GLN A 171 -18.98 -2.67 0.51
C GLN A 171 -17.49 -2.54 0.93
N GLY A 172 -17.06 -1.34 1.32
CA GLY A 172 -15.69 -0.98 1.75
C GLY A 172 -15.35 -1.23 3.22
N VAL A 173 -15.82 -2.32 3.84
CA VAL A 173 -15.94 -2.39 5.32
C VAL A 173 -14.63 -2.59 6.09
N ASP A 174 -13.57 -3.06 5.43
CA ASP A 174 -12.34 -3.44 6.16
C ASP A 174 -11.08 -3.46 5.28
N PRO A 175 -10.43 -2.30 5.02
CA PRO A 175 -9.03 -2.31 4.64
C PRO A 175 -8.21 -2.66 5.90
N GLU A 176 -8.12 -3.96 6.19
CA GLU A 176 -7.46 -4.52 7.38
C GLU A 176 -6.17 -3.75 7.73
N GLY A 177 -6.25 -2.90 8.76
CA GLY A 177 -5.08 -2.40 9.49
C GLY A 177 -4.66 -0.94 9.35
N ARG A 178 -5.38 -0.03 8.65
CA ARG A 178 -4.93 1.40 8.59
C ARG A 178 -5.97 2.48 8.79
N THR A 179 -7.26 2.17 8.74
CA THR A 179 -8.30 3.18 8.92
C THR A 179 -9.30 2.69 9.94
N TRP A 180 -9.46 3.40 11.07
CA TRP A 180 -10.59 3.12 11.96
C TRP A 180 -11.87 3.20 11.13
N HIS A 181 -12.77 2.24 11.33
CA HIS A 181 -13.92 2.06 10.46
C HIS A 181 -14.76 3.34 10.41
N LEU A 182 -15.25 3.72 9.22
CA LEU A 182 -16.11 4.89 9.01
C LEU A 182 -17.23 4.97 10.07
N VAL A 183 -17.90 3.84 10.32
CA VAL A 183 -18.95 3.70 11.33
C VAL A 183 -18.46 4.02 12.73
N GLU A 184 -17.28 3.51 13.09
CA GLU A 184 -16.70 3.69 14.42
C GLU A 184 -16.29 5.14 14.65
N LYS A 185 -15.60 5.76 13.69
CA LYS A 185 -15.22 7.18 13.79
C LYS A 185 -16.44 8.10 13.85
N LEU A 186 -17.55 7.71 13.23
CA LEU A 186 -18.79 8.49 13.22
C LEU A 186 -19.78 8.09 14.32
N ALA A 187 -19.42 7.17 15.21
CA ALA A 187 -20.22 6.83 16.35
C ALA A 187 -20.27 8.02 17.33
N LEU A 188 -21.46 8.29 17.87
CA LEU A 188 -21.72 9.46 18.68
C LEU A 188 -20.77 9.61 19.90
N PRO A 189 -20.43 8.55 20.65
CA PRO A 189 -19.46 8.64 21.76
C PRO A 189 -18.06 9.07 21.29
N ASN A 190 -17.56 8.46 20.21
CA ASN A 190 -16.25 8.75 19.65
C ASN A 190 -16.17 10.18 19.10
N LEU A 191 -17.23 10.64 18.42
CA LEU A 191 -17.33 12.03 17.95
C LEU A 191 -17.33 13.03 19.11
N MET A 192 -17.97 12.69 20.24
CA MET A 192 -17.98 13.56 21.42
C MET A 192 -16.60 13.60 22.09
N HIS A 193 -15.94 12.45 22.21
CA HIS A 193 -14.57 12.35 22.70
C HIS A 193 -13.61 13.22 21.89
N ASP A 194 -13.59 13.04 20.58
CA ASP A 194 -12.70 13.80 19.69
C ASP A 194 -12.98 15.30 19.74
N TYR A 195 -14.24 15.70 19.96
CA TYR A 195 -14.59 17.09 20.15
C TYR A 195 -14.10 17.67 21.49
N LYS A 196 -14.24 16.93 22.59
CA LYS A 196 -13.87 17.38 23.93
C LYS A 196 -12.36 17.36 24.17
N GLU A 197 -11.71 16.26 23.82
CA GLU A 197 -10.30 16.02 24.11
C GLU A 197 -9.38 16.56 23.01
N GLN A 198 -9.78 16.41 21.74
CA GLN A 198 -8.92 16.73 20.60
C GLN A 198 -9.37 17.99 19.84
N ARG A 199 -10.46 18.64 20.28
CA ARG A 199 -11.05 19.84 19.66
C ARG A 199 -11.43 19.63 18.18
N ARG A 200 -11.71 18.40 17.78
CA ARG A 200 -12.10 18.03 16.42
C ARG A 200 -13.60 18.21 16.25
N THR A 201 -13.99 19.09 15.33
CA THR A 201 -15.43 19.36 15.10
C THR A 201 -16.13 18.17 14.43
N PRO A 202 -17.45 17.96 14.65
CA PRO A 202 -18.19 16.88 13.98
C PRO A 202 -18.07 16.92 12.46
N THR A 203 -18.11 18.11 11.85
CA THR A 203 -17.99 18.25 10.39
C THR A 203 -16.62 17.86 9.87
N TYR A 204 -15.56 18.21 10.61
CA TYR A 204 -14.21 17.71 10.34
C TYR A 204 -14.16 16.18 10.42
N MET A 205 -14.73 15.59 11.48
CA MET A 205 -14.76 14.14 11.65
C MET A 205 -15.54 13.43 10.55
N LEU A 206 -16.64 14.01 10.07
CA LEU A 206 -17.40 13.48 8.94
C LEU A 206 -16.54 13.43 7.68
N VAL A 207 -15.95 14.57 7.30
CA VAL A 207 -15.10 14.67 6.11
C VAL A 207 -13.89 13.75 6.23
N SER A 208 -13.21 13.76 7.37
CA SER A 208 -11.99 12.97 7.59
C SER A 208 -12.28 11.46 7.58
N SER A 209 -13.44 11.03 8.08
CA SER A 209 -13.82 9.62 8.09
C SER A 209 -14.20 9.13 6.69
N ILE A 210 -14.99 9.91 5.93
CA ILE A 210 -15.31 9.60 4.53
C ILE A 210 -14.04 9.59 3.68
N TYR A 211 -13.15 10.56 3.89
CA TYR A 211 -11.87 10.65 3.19
C TYR A 211 -11.00 9.42 3.49
N SER A 212 -10.88 9.04 4.76
CA SER A 212 -10.14 7.86 5.21
C SER A 212 -10.69 6.58 4.58
N HIS A 213 -12.01 6.46 4.47
CA HIS A 213 -12.69 5.32 3.87
C HIS A 213 -12.29 5.13 2.40
N PHE A 214 -12.46 6.16 1.57
CA PHE A 214 -12.11 6.07 0.15
C PHE A 214 -10.61 5.92 -0.11
N LEU A 215 -9.78 6.49 0.77
CA LEU A 215 -8.33 6.26 0.76
C LEU A 215 -8.00 4.78 0.97
N GLY A 216 -8.63 4.12 1.95
CA GLY A 216 -8.45 2.70 2.19
C GLY A 216 -8.95 1.83 1.03
N VAL A 217 -10.08 2.21 0.42
CA VAL A 217 -10.62 1.54 -0.78
C VAL A 217 -9.62 1.60 -1.93
N ILE A 218 -9.09 2.78 -2.28
CA ILE A 218 -8.17 2.89 -3.42
C ILE A 218 -6.81 2.24 -3.13
N GLU A 219 -6.29 2.31 -1.90
CA GLU A 219 -5.08 1.60 -1.49
C GLU A 219 -5.26 0.08 -1.70
N TYR A 220 -6.40 -0.47 -1.28
CA TYR A 220 -6.73 -1.88 -1.49
C TYR A 220 -6.82 -2.23 -2.98
N LEU A 221 -7.59 -1.47 -3.76
CA LEU A 221 -7.78 -1.73 -5.19
C LEU A 221 -6.46 -1.69 -5.95
N ASN A 222 -5.61 -0.70 -5.68
CA ASN A 222 -4.28 -0.60 -6.28
C ASN A 222 -3.40 -1.81 -5.91
N THR A 223 -3.41 -2.24 -4.64
CA THR A 223 -2.69 -3.46 -4.23
C THR A 223 -3.16 -4.70 -4.97
N GLN A 224 -4.47 -4.94 -5.05
CA GLN A 224 -5.00 -6.12 -5.73
C GLN A 224 -4.70 -6.11 -7.24
N LYS A 225 -4.89 -4.97 -7.89
CA LYS A 225 -4.59 -4.82 -9.33
C LYS A 225 -3.11 -5.02 -9.62
N MET A 226 -2.22 -4.49 -8.78
CA MET A 226 -0.78 -4.68 -8.90
C MET A 226 -0.38 -6.15 -8.70
N VAL A 227 -0.93 -6.83 -7.68
CA VAL A 227 -0.70 -8.26 -7.44
C VAL A 227 -1.14 -9.09 -8.65
N SER A 228 -2.38 -8.89 -9.12
CA SER A 228 -2.94 -9.62 -10.26
C SER A 228 -2.12 -9.43 -11.55
N ALA A 229 -1.64 -8.20 -11.79
CA ALA A 229 -0.77 -7.91 -12.91
C ALA A 229 0.57 -8.65 -12.83
N ILE A 230 1.20 -8.71 -11.65
CA ILE A 230 2.45 -9.46 -11.45
C ILE A 230 2.23 -10.97 -11.57
N GLU A 231 1.15 -11.50 -10.99
CA GLU A 231 0.78 -12.92 -11.14
C GLU A 231 0.59 -13.32 -12.60
N SER A 232 0.02 -12.42 -13.41
CA SER A 232 -0.20 -12.64 -14.84
C SER A 232 1.08 -12.50 -15.68
N ALA A 233 2.01 -11.64 -15.26
CA ALA A 233 3.26 -11.37 -15.97
C ALA A 233 4.36 -12.41 -15.71
N LEU A 234 4.23 -13.21 -14.64
CA LEU A 234 5.21 -14.20 -14.24
C LEU A 234 4.69 -15.63 -14.51
N PRO A 235 5.52 -16.54 -15.04
CA PRO A 235 5.12 -17.91 -15.34
C PRO A 235 5.10 -18.78 -14.06
N LEU A 236 4.25 -18.41 -13.10
CA LEU A 236 4.19 -19.04 -11.76
C LEU A 236 3.97 -20.57 -11.83
N THR A 237 3.23 -21.04 -12.84
CA THR A 237 2.84 -22.44 -13.02
C THR A 237 3.74 -23.24 -13.98
N GLU A 238 4.79 -22.62 -14.54
CA GLU A 238 5.70 -23.31 -15.47
C GLU A 238 6.41 -24.47 -14.76
N GLN A 239 6.57 -25.61 -15.43
CA GLN A 239 7.15 -26.79 -14.79
C GLN A 239 8.69 -26.71 -14.78
N GLY A 240 9.30 -27.13 -13.68
CA GLY A 240 10.76 -27.12 -13.51
C GLY A 240 11.35 -25.72 -13.25
N VAL A 241 12.68 -25.64 -13.17
CA VAL A 241 13.41 -24.39 -12.90
C VAL A 241 13.37 -23.47 -14.12
N VAL A 242 12.95 -22.22 -13.93
CA VAL A 242 12.89 -21.22 -14.99
C VAL A 242 14.18 -20.40 -15.01
N PHE A 243 14.93 -20.47 -16.10
CA PHE A 243 16.15 -19.66 -16.31
C PHE A 243 15.95 -18.51 -17.31
N ASN A 244 14.95 -18.60 -18.19
CA ASN A 244 14.75 -17.62 -19.26
C ASN A 244 13.55 -16.72 -18.96
N LEU A 245 13.60 -16.01 -17.84
CA LEU A 245 12.55 -15.06 -17.50
C LEU A 245 12.82 -13.70 -18.16
N LYS A 246 11.85 -13.22 -18.94
CA LYS A 246 11.80 -11.85 -19.46
C LYS A 246 10.48 -11.23 -19.02
N PRO A 247 10.44 -10.56 -17.86
CA PRO A 247 9.19 -9.98 -17.38
C PRO A 247 8.68 -8.92 -18.37
N GLU A 248 7.44 -9.06 -18.80
CA GLU A 248 6.80 -8.05 -19.66
C GLU A 248 6.36 -6.86 -18.80
N ALA A 249 6.94 -5.69 -19.01
CA ALA A 249 6.59 -4.46 -18.30
C ALA A 249 5.43 -3.68 -18.97
N ASN A 250 4.45 -4.41 -19.53
CA ASN A 250 3.28 -3.83 -20.19
C ASN A 250 1.99 -4.56 -19.76
N THR A 251 1.82 -4.71 -18.46
CA THR A 251 0.70 -5.38 -17.81
C THR A 251 -0.58 -4.52 -17.81
N GLY A 252 -0.48 -3.25 -18.21
CA GLY A 252 -1.55 -2.27 -18.07
C GLY A 252 -1.74 -1.77 -16.63
N ASN A 253 -0.93 -2.25 -15.68
CA ASN A 253 -0.85 -1.74 -14.32
C ASN A 253 0.50 -1.03 -14.11
N PRO A 254 0.51 0.31 -13.99
CA PRO A 254 1.77 1.03 -13.92
C PRO A 254 2.64 0.69 -12.71
N HIS A 255 2.04 0.33 -11.56
CA HIS A 255 2.81 -0.12 -10.39
C HIS A 255 3.58 -1.41 -10.71
N ALA A 256 2.90 -2.40 -11.30
CA ALA A 256 3.53 -3.66 -11.69
C ALA A 256 4.62 -3.43 -12.75
N ASP A 257 4.34 -2.62 -13.78
CA ASP A 257 5.28 -2.35 -14.88
C ASP A 257 6.59 -1.73 -14.36
N ILE A 258 6.49 -0.76 -13.44
CA ILE A 258 7.64 -0.16 -12.78
C ILE A 258 8.47 -1.21 -12.03
N LEU A 259 7.82 -2.08 -11.25
CA LEU A 259 8.51 -3.09 -10.45
C LEU A 259 9.17 -4.16 -11.32
N LEU A 260 8.46 -4.66 -12.35
CA LEU A 260 8.96 -5.66 -13.28
C LEU A 260 10.17 -5.14 -14.06
N ALA A 261 10.17 -3.86 -14.45
CA ALA A 261 11.30 -3.22 -15.11
C ALA A 261 12.57 -3.11 -14.23
N LYS A 262 12.44 -3.25 -12.91
CA LYS A 262 13.59 -3.22 -11.97
C LYS A 262 14.23 -4.60 -11.79
N ILE A 263 13.63 -5.67 -12.31
CA ILE A 263 14.19 -7.03 -12.23
C ILE A 263 15.43 -7.10 -13.11
N THR A 264 16.58 -7.43 -12.52
CA THR A 264 17.87 -7.50 -13.22
C THR A 264 18.77 -8.59 -12.62
N GLY A 265 19.82 -8.98 -13.35
CA GLY A 265 20.84 -9.89 -12.82
C GLY A 265 20.31 -11.27 -12.41
N LEU A 266 19.31 -11.76 -13.15
CA LEU A 266 18.73 -13.07 -12.92
C LEU A 266 19.76 -14.18 -13.23
N PRO A 267 19.85 -15.24 -12.39
CA PRO A 267 20.80 -16.31 -12.61
C PRO A 267 20.60 -17.04 -13.93
N SER A 268 21.70 -17.55 -14.48
CA SER A 268 21.70 -18.38 -15.68
C SER A 268 21.70 -19.87 -15.34
N ARG A 269 21.33 -20.69 -16.32
CA ARG A 269 21.38 -22.15 -16.21
C ARG A 269 22.79 -22.65 -15.92
N GLU A 270 23.81 -22.06 -16.54
CA GLU A 270 25.21 -22.45 -16.34
C GLU A 270 25.68 -22.18 -14.90
N GLN A 271 25.15 -21.13 -14.25
CA GLN A 271 25.44 -20.86 -12.85
C GLN A 271 24.78 -21.90 -11.94
N PHE A 272 23.55 -22.31 -12.24
CA PHE A 272 22.87 -23.40 -11.54
C PHE A 272 23.63 -24.72 -11.67
N GLU A 273 23.96 -25.15 -12.88
CA GLU A 273 24.69 -26.40 -13.14
C GLU A 273 26.06 -26.40 -12.43
N ARG A 274 26.77 -25.26 -12.45
CA ARG A 274 28.02 -25.10 -11.69
C ARG A 274 27.80 -25.19 -10.18
N SER A 275 26.70 -24.66 -9.67
CA SER A 275 26.36 -24.74 -8.24
C SER A 275 26.08 -26.18 -7.82
N VAL A 276 25.33 -26.92 -8.61
CA VAL A 276 25.05 -28.35 -8.39
C VAL A 276 26.35 -29.15 -8.43
N GLN A 277 27.19 -28.94 -9.44
CA GLN A 277 28.48 -29.62 -9.52
C GLN A 277 29.39 -29.28 -8.33
N ASN A 278 29.46 -28.02 -7.91
CA ASN A 278 30.24 -27.61 -6.74
C ASN A 278 29.73 -28.28 -5.45
N SER A 279 28.41 -28.52 -5.32
CA SER A 279 27.85 -29.25 -4.17
C SER A 279 28.30 -30.69 -4.19
N ARG A 280 28.17 -31.38 -5.33
CA ARG A 280 28.63 -32.76 -5.50
C ARG A 280 30.13 -32.90 -5.24
N ASP A 281 30.94 -31.98 -5.75
CA ASP A 281 32.38 -31.93 -5.51
C ASP A 281 32.70 -31.72 -4.03
N PHE A 282 31.92 -30.89 -3.33
CA PHE A 282 32.07 -30.69 -1.89
C PHE A 282 31.68 -31.94 -1.10
N ASP A 283 30.62 -32.63 -1.50
CA ASP A 283 30.14 -33.84 -0.83
C ASP A 283 31.06 -35.04 -1.05
N ALA A 284 31.81 -35.07 -2.15
CA ALA A 284 32.85 -36.06 -2.42
C ALA A 284 34.14 -35.88 -1.58
N LEU A 285 34.33 -34.73 -0.92
CA LEU A 285 35.50 -34.49 -0.05
C LEU A 285 35.45 -35.33 1.23
N SER A 286 36.62 -35.54 1.84
CA SER A 286 36.71 -36.17 3.17
C SER A 286 36.08 -35.28 4.25
N ASP A 287 35.71 -35.86 5.39
CA ASP A 287 35.15 -35.10 6.52
C ASP A 287 36.12 -34.05 7.08
N GLU A 288 37.42 -34.36 7.03
CA GLU A 288 38.50 -33.45 7.43
C GLU A 288 38.57 -32.24 6.49
N GLU A 289 38.58 -32.47 5.17
CA GLU A 289 38.58 -31.41 4.15
C GLU A 289 37.29 -30.56 4.20
N LYS A 290 36.13 -31.19 4.42
CA LYS A 290 34.86 -30.47 4.62
C LYS A 290 34.92 -29.56 5.83
N THR A 291 35.51 -30.02 6.94
CA THR A 291 35.65 -29.25 8.17
C THR A 291 36.57 -28.05 7.97
N GLU A 292 37.73 -28.24 7.33
CA GLU A 292 38.65 -27.16 6.98
C GLU A 292 37.99 -26.12 6.08
N ARG A 293 37.27 -26.56 5.04
CA ARG A 293 36.61 -25.67 4.09
C ARG A 293 35.44 -24.90 4.72
N LYS A 294 34.67 -25.54 5.62
CA LYS A 294 33.63 -24.85 6.43
C LYS A 294 34.24 -23.81 7.36
N ALA A 295 35.34 -24.13 8.04
CA ALA A 295 36.04 -23.20 8.92
C ALA A 295 36.60 -22.00 8.14
N ALA A 296 37.24 -22.24 6.98
CA ALA A 296 37.73 -21.18 6.11
C ALA A 296 36.59 -20.28 5.60
N ASN A 297 35.45 -20.87 5.19
CA ASN A 297 34.31 -20.10 4.74
C ASN A 297 33.67 -19.28 5.88
N ALA A 298 33.60 -19.82 7.10
CA ALA A 298 33.12 -19.10 8.28
C ALA A 298 34.00 -17.88 8.60
N VAL A 299 35.33 -18.01 8.50
CA VAL A 299 36.26 -16.88 8.64
C VAL A 299 36.00 -15.83 7.55
N ARG A 300 35.80 -16.26 6.29
CA ARG A 300 35.50 -15.35 5.17
C ARG A 300 34.18 -14.61 5.37
N ILE A 301 33.11 -15.29 5.78
CA ILE A 301 31.81 -14.68 6.06
C ILE A 301 31.93 -13.68 7.21
N LYS A 302 32.64 -14.05 8.29
CA LYS A 302 32.89 -13.15 9.42
C LYS A 302 33.65 -11.89 8.99
N ALA A 303 34.65 -12.03 8.13
CA ALA A 303 35.39 -10.89 7.58
C ALA A 303 34.51 -9.99 6.69
N MET A 304 33.64 -10.58 5.85
CA MET A 304 32.65 -9.83 5.07
C MET A 304 31.67 -9.08 5.97
N MET A 305 31.10 -9.74 6.98
CA MET A 305 30.21 -9.12 7.96
C MET A 305 30.93 -7.98 8.69
N GLN A 306 32.16 -8.19 9.17
CA GLN A 306 32.93 -7.13 9.85
C GLN A 306 33.19 -5.92 8.94
N LYS A 307 33.45 -6.11 7.64
CA LYS A 307 33.53 -5.00 6.69
C LYS A 307 32.19 -4.30 6.47
N SER A 308 31.08 -5.03 6.58
CA SER A 308 29.71 -4.51 6.42
C SER A 308 29.22 -3.75 7.67
N PHE A 309 29.64 -4.19 8.86
CA PHE A 309 29.26 -3.65 10.17
C PHE A 309 30.27 -2.66 10.74
N ALA A 310 31.45 -2.52 10.13
CA ALA A 310 32.31 -1.38 10.41
C ALA A 310 31.50 -0.13 10.03
N LEU A 311 30.97 0.56 11.05
CA LEU A 311 30.27 1.82 10.95
C LEU A 311 31.24 2.83 10.32
N ASP A 312 31.27 2.86 8.99
CA ASP A 312 31.85 3.93 8.19
C ASP A 312 30.77 5.03 8.12
N PRO A 313 30.88 6.13 8.89
CA PRO A 313 29.88 7.18 8.88
C PRO A 313 29.70 7.79 7.49
N GLU A 314 30.75 7.74 6.64
CA GLU A 314 30.68 8.16 5.24
C GLU A 314 30.00 7.11 4.36
N GLY A 315 30.08 5.83 4.72
CA GLY A 315 29.31 4.75 4.10
C GLY A 315 27.81 4.88 4.40
N GLU A 316 27.45 5.18 5.64
CA GLU A 316 26.06 5.41 6.05
C GLU A 316 25.47 6.65 5.35
N LYS A 317 26.20 7.78 5.32
CA LYS A 317 25.80 8.96 4.55
C LYS A 317 25.59 8.67 3.06
N ARG A 318 26.52 7.93 2.43
CA ARG A 318 26.39 7.52 1.01
C ARG A 318 25.14 6.67 0.78
N LEU A 319 24.85 5.73 1.67
CA LEU A 319 23.65 4.88 1.58
C LEU A 319 22.34 5.67 1.77
N ILE A 320 22.34 6.69 2.65
CA ILE A 320 21.19 7.58 2.83
C ILE A 320 20.98 8.42 1.58
N GLU A 321 22.05 9.03 1.06
CA GLU A 321 21.98 9.87 -0.15
C GLU A 321 21.56 9.05 -1.38
N GLN A 322 22.10 7.84 -1.54
CA GLN A 322 21.67 6.93 -2.60
C GLN A 322 20.18 6.60 -2.49
N ARG A 323 19.69 6.25 -1.30
CA ARG A 323 18.25 6.00 -1.09
C ARG A 323 17.40 7.23 -1.42
N ARG A 324 17.87 8.43 -1.06
CA ARG A 324 17.17 9.68 -1.39
C ARG A 324 17.08 9.90 -2.90
N GLN A 325 18.17 9.68 -3.63
CA GLN A 325 18.21 9.78 -5.08
C GLN A 325 17.27 8.77 -5.74
N GLU A 326 17.35 7.50 -5.35
CA GLU A 326 16.49 6.44 -5.87
C GLU A 326 14.99 6.72 -5.59
N THR A 327 14.64 7.24 -4.40
CA THR A 327 13.26 7.66 -4.10
C THR A 327 12.82 8.84 -4.95
N GLN A 328 13.72 9.80 -5.22
CA GLN A 328 13.41 10.94 -6.08
C GLN A 328 13.18 10.51 -7.55
N GLU A 329 14.00 9.60 -8.07
CA GLU A 329 13.79 8.98 -9.38
C GLU A 329 12.44 8.27 -9.45
N MET A 330 12.12 7.48 -8.41
CA MET A 330 10.84 6.81 -8.30
C MET A 330 9.67 7.80 -8.29
N LYS A 331 9.80 8.93 -7.58
CA LYS A 331 8.77 9.99 -7.55
C LYS A 331 8.54 10.59 -8.93
N VAL A 332 9.60 10.83 -9.71
CA VAL A 332 9.49 11.32 -11.11
C VAL A 332 8.76 10.29 -11.99
N LEU A 333 9.11 9.01 -11.85
CA LEU A 333 8.47 7.93 -12.58
C LEU A 333 6.98 7.83 -12.23
N MET A 334 6.64 7.84 -10.94
CA MET A 334 5.27 7.81 -10.46
C MET A 334 4.44 9.00 -10.96
N ARG A 335 5.00 10.22 -11.03
CA ARG A 335 4.28 11.37 -11.60
C ARG A 335 3.95 11.20 -13.08
N THR A 336 4.80 10.49 -13.82
CA THR A 336 4.59 10.23 -15.25
C THR A 336 3.43 9.25 -15.46
N TYR A 337 3.36 8.21 -14.64
CA TYR A 337 2.33 7.15 -14.75
C TYR A 337 1.02 7.49 -14.04
N PHE A 338 1.06 8.34 -13.02
CA PHE A 338 -0.10 8.77 -12.24
C PHE A 338 -0.27 10.29 -12.33
N PRO A 339 -0.56 10.84 -13.52
CA PRO A 339 -0.82 12.26 -13.66
C PRO A 339 -2.05 12.62 -12.85
N GLY A 340 -2.00 13.78 -12.21
CA GLY A 340 -3.09 14.30 -11.41
C GLY A 340 -3.55 15.65 -11.93
N VAL A 341 -4.87 15.81 -12.13
CA VAL A 341 -5.51 17.13 -12.10
C VAL A 341 -6.21 17.25 -10.76
N ASP A 342 -5.73 18.14 -9.90
CA ASP A 342 -6.32 18.34 -8.58
C ASP A 342 -7.79 18.75 -8.75
N PRO A 343 -8.76 17.97 -8.21
CA PRO A 343 -10.18 18.30 -8.31
C PRO A 343 -10.52 19.64 -7.63
N SER A 344 -9.60 20.20 -6.83
CA SER A 344 -9.73 21.52 -6.23
C SER A 344 -9.20 22.67 -7.07
N SER A 345 -8.44 22.38 -8.13
CA SER A 345 -7.97 23.40 -9.06
C SER A 345 -9.17 23.98 -9.78
N LYS A 346 -9.38 25.30 -9.68
CA LYS A 346 -10.38 25.99 -10.50
C LYS A 346 -10.08 25.63 -11.95
N SER A 347 -11.04 25.06 -12.67
CA SER A 347 -10.92 24.84 -14.11
C SER A 347 -10.27 26.08 -14.74
N PRO A 348 -9.27 25.92 -15.64
CA PRO A 348 -8.77 27.05 -16.40
C PRO A 348 -10.00 27.75 -16.96
N LYS A 349 -10.15 29.06 -16.68
CA LYS A 349 -11.16 29.86 -17.36
C LYS A 349 -10.93 29.57 -18.84
N GLN A 350 -11.87 28.87 -19.48
CA GLN A 350 -11.89 28.79 -20.94
C GLN A 350 -11.94 30.24 -21.39
N GLY A 351 -10.80 30.72 -21.88
CA GLY A 351 -10.67 32.05 -22.42
C GLY A 351 -11.59 32.12 -23.62
N ASN A 352 -12.66 32.89 -23.49
CA ASN A 352 -13.30 33.54 -24.61
C ASN A 352 -12.27 34.49 -25.23
N GLU A 353 -11.42 33.96 -26.10
CA GLU A 353 -10.66 34.72 -27.09
C GLU A 353 -10.76 33.98 -28.43
N LEU A 354 -11.99 33.91 -28.94
CA LEU A 354 -12.27 33.77 -30.36
C LEU A 354 -13.48 34.67 -30.67
N GLU A 355 -13.28 35.97 -30.50
CA GLU A 355 -14.04 37.03 -31.16
C GLU A 355 -13.27 38.35 -31.01
N ARG A 356 -12.30 38.55 -31.93
CA ARG A 356 -12.00 39.82 -32.63
C ARG A 356 -10.89 39.64 -33.63
#